data_AF-X1P781-F1
#
_entry.id   AF-X1P781-F1
#
_cell.length_a   1.000
_cell.length_b   1.000
_cell.length_c   1.000
_cell.angle_alpha   90.00
_cell.angle_beta   90.00
_cell.angle_gamma   90.00
#
_symmetry.space_group_name_H-M   'P 1'
#
loop_
_entity.id
_entity.type
_entity.pdbx_description
1 polymer ?
#
loop_
_entity_poly.entity_id
_entity_poly.type
_entity_poly.pdbx_seq_one_letter_code
_entity_poly.pdbx_strand_id
1 'polypeptide(L)'
;RSGMGLVMGSKNLKLIAVRGTKGLDVAKPDEYLDAVKVWYDKVLNHPYTEGRVKYGTTELIDLMQSIGRLPTYNMQQGVFDEWENISCDTYRDKYFLRPRADYACIQRCGRFVSVATGPYKCMGKGPEYECLSALGSRCGNSNLASIIYIHHLCDEYGMDSIGTGSVIAWAMECYEKGILTEKDTGGLAFNWGDHE
;
A
#
# COMPACT_ATOMS: atom_id res chain seq x y z
N ARG A 1 -0.30 -8.58 7.44
CA ARG A 1 0.85 -8.72 8.37
C ARG A 1 0.63 -9.85 9.39
N SER A 2 1.71 -10.33 10.01
CA SER A 2 1.74 -11.35 11.09
C SER A 2 1.10 -12.72 10.82
N GLY A 3 0.80 -13.06 9.57
CA GLY A 3 0.33 -14.41 9.21
C GLY A 3 -1.08 -14.76 9.72
N MET A 4 -1.90 -13.80 10.12
CA MET A 4 -3.27 -14.07 10.61
C MET A 4 -4.13 -14.82 9.58
N GLY A 5 -3.94 -14.55 8.28
CA GLY A 5 -4.58 -15.30 7.20
C GLY A 5 -4.19 -16.79 7.18
N LEU A 6 -2.94 -17.12 7.53
CA LEU A 6 -2.48 -18.51 7.65
C LEU A 6 -3.12 -19.20 8.87
N VAL A 7 -3.31 -18.50 9.98
CA VAL A 7 -4.01 -19.04 11.16
C VAL A 7 -5.47 -19.35 10.84
N MET A 8 -6.12 -18.51 10.02
CA MET A 8 -7.47 -18.75 9.54
C MET A 8 -7.52 -19.96 8.57
N GLY A 9 -6.58 -20.04 7.63
CA GLY A 9 -6.44 -21.16 6.69
C GLY A 9 -6.13 -22.50 7.38
N SER A 10 -5.28 -22.52 8.41
CA SER A 10 -4.94 -23.74 9.17
C SER A 10 -6.13 -24.32 9.95
N LYS A 11 -7.19 -23.53 10.12
CA LYS A 11 -8.46 -23.95 10.73
C LYS A 11 -9.51 -24.31 9.67
N ASN A 12 -9.15 -24.38 8.39
CA ASN A 12 -10.08 -24.56 7.27
C ASN A 12 -11.23 -23.55 7.26
N LEU A 13 -11.00 -22.35 7.79
CA LEU A 13 -11.99 -21.28 7.83
C LEU A 13 -11.78 -20.36 6.63
N LYS A 14 -12.71 -20.33 5.66
CA LYS A 14 -12.55 -19.54 4.43
C LYS A 14 -13.01 -18.09 4.57
N LEU A 15 -14.12 -17.85 5.26
CA LEU A 15 -14.71 -16.51 5.41
C LEU A 15 -15.55 -16.42 6.68
N ILE A 16 -15.79 -15.19 7.15
CA ILE A 16 -16.78 -14.86 8.16
C ILE A 16 -17.70 -13.79 7.57
N ALA A 17 -18.98 -14.09 7.44
CA ALA A 17 -19.98 -13.14 6.96
C ALA A 17 -20.81 -12.60 8.14
N VAL A 18 -20.98 -11.28 8.23
CA VAL A 18 -21.68 -10.62 9.35
C VAL A 18 -22.70 -9.60 8.81
N ARG A 19 -23.92 -9.61 9.36
CA ARG A 19 -24.95 -8.59 9.15
C ARG A 19 -25.58 -8.23 10.48
N GLY A 20 -25.58 -6.94 10.82
CA GLY A 20 -26.23 -6.39 12.00
C GLY A 20 -27.15 -5.24 11.65
N THR A 21 -28.29 -5.13 12.34
CA THR A 21 -29.29 -4.06 12.17
C THR A 21 -29.68 -3.41 13.51
N LYS A 22 -29.07 -3.84 14.61
CA LYS A 22 -29.33 -3.29 15.94
C LYS A 22 -28.56 -1.98 16.13
N GLY A 23 -29.13 -1.08 16.94
CA GLY A 23 -28.41 0.08 17.44
C GLY A 23 -27.32 -0.30 18.44
N LEU A 24 -26.49 0.69 18.79
CA LEU A 24 -25.51 0.58 19.87
C LEU A 24 -25.98 1.45 21.03
N ASP A 25 -25.97 0.90 22.24
CA ASP A 25 -26.29 1.65 23.44
C ASP A 25 -25.11 2.53 23.84
N VAL A 26 -25.35 3.83 23.96
CA VAL A 26 -24.36 4.82 24.40
C VAL A 26 -24.81 5.34 25.76
N ALA A 27 -23.95 5.21 26.78
CA ALA A 27 -24.30 5.56 28.17
C ALA A 27 -24.79 7.00 28.34
N LYS A 28 -24.23 7.94 27.56
CA LYS A 28 -24.58 9.37 27.56
C LYS A 28 -24.58 9.93 26.13
N PRO A 29 -25.70 9.80 25.38
CA PRO A 29 -25.73 10.11 23.95
C PRO A 29 -25.37 11.56 23.61
N ASP A 30 -25.88 12.53 24.36
CA ASP A 30 -25.65 13.96 24.07
C ASP A 30 -24.18 14.34 24.33
N GLU A 31 -23.63 13.95 25.49
CA GLU A 31 -22.21 14.17 25.81
C GLU A 31 -21.29 13.48 24.78
N TYR A 32 -21.66 12.30 24.28
CA TYR A 32 -20.91 11.60 23.22
C TYR A 32 -20.92 12.39 21.91
N LEU A 33 -22.09 12.88 21.47
CA LEU A 33 -22.19 13.65 20.24
C LEU A 33 -21.43 14.97 20.31
N ASP A 34 -21.41 15.62 21.48
CA ASP A 34 -20.61 16.83 21.67
C ASP A 34 -19.11 16.54 21.61
N ALA A 35 -18.66 15.42 22.20
CA ALA A 35 -17.28 14.97 22.05
C ALA A 35 -16.92 14.64 20.60
N VAL A 36 -17.82 14.00 19.84
CA VAL A 36 -17.62 13.70 18.42
C VAL A 36 -17.45 14.99 17.62
N LYS A 37 -18.26 16.03 17.85
CA LYS A 37 -18.13 17.33 17.16
C LYS A 37 -16.75 17.96 17.40
N VAL A 38 -16.27 17.96 18.64
CA VAL A 38 -14.93 18.47 18.98
C VAL A 38 -13.84 17.75 18.17
N TRP A 39 -13.91 16.42 18.05
CA TRP A 39 -12.93 15.67 17.27
C TRP A 39 -13.10 15.84 15.77
N TYR A 40 -14.33 15.94 15.29
CA TYR A 40 -14.64 16.22 13.89
C TYR A 40 -13.99 17.54 13.45
N ASP A 41 -14.18 18.60 14.23
CA ASP A 41 -13.60 19.91 13.95
C ASP A 41 -12.08 19.89 14.05
N LYS A 42 -11.51 19.22 15.06
CA LYS A 42 -10.05 19.07 15.19
C LYS A 42 -9.44 18.37 13.99
N VAL A 43 -10.06 17.29 13.51
CA VAL A 43 -9.56 16.54 12.35
C VAL A 43 -9.66 17.39 11.09
N LEU A 44 -10.79 18.05 10.82
CA LEU A 44 -10.93 18.86 9.62
C LEU A 44 -10.00 20.07 9.58
N ASN A 45 -9.74 20.68 10.73
CA ASN A 45 -8.83 21.83 10.84
C ASN A 45 -7.35 21.44 10.98
N HIS A 46 -7.03 20.15 11.03
CA HIS A 46 -5.64 19.71 11.15
C HIS A 46 -4.89 19.96 9.82
N PRO A 47 -3.69 20.58 9.84
CA PRO A 47 -2.94 20.90 8.60
C PRO A 47 -2.67 19.69 7.69
N TYR A 48 -2.43 18.50 8.27
CA TYR A 48 -2.24 17.26 7.50
C TYR A 48 -3.50 16.74 6.78
N THR A 49 -4.69 17.21 7.13
CA THR A 49 -5.93 16.64 6.57
C THR A 49 -6.06 16.95 5.08
N GLU A 50 -5.64 18.12 4.60
CA GLU A 50 -5.72 18.46 3.18
C GLU A 50 -4.87 17.52 2.32
N GLY A 51 -3.59 17.33 2.68
CA GLY A 51 -2.68 16.38 2.01
C GLY A 51 -3.20 14.95 2.06
N ARG A 52 -3.62 14.49 3.25
CA ARG A 52 -4.16 13.13 3.43
C ARG A 52 -5.43 12.89 2.62
N VAL A 53 -6.32 13.88 2.51
CA VAL A 53 -7.54 13.80 1.70
C VAL A 53 -7.19 13.78 0.21
N LYS A 54 -6.22 14.59 -0.21
CA LYS A 54 -5.80 14.70 -1.62
C LYS A 54 -5.05 13.45 -2.08
N TYR A 55 -3.99 13.07 -1.39
CA TYR A 55 -3.01 12.05 -1.82
C TYR A 55 -3.17 10.72 -1.09
N GLY A 56 -3.63 10.75 0.16
CA GLY A 56 -3.76 9.54 0.97
C GLY A 56 -2.44 9.31 1.65
N THR A 57 -2.05 8.06 1.84
CA THR A 57 -0.71 7.79 2.37
C THR A 57 0.40 8.00 1.34
N THR A 58 0.08 8.05 0.04
CA THR A 58 1.09 8.09 -1.03
C THR A 58 1.99 9.33 -0.99
N GLU A 59 1.56 10.44 -0.37
CA GLU A 59 2.39 11.64 -0.12
C GLU A 59 3.66 11.33 0.69
N LEU A 60 3.68 10.20 1.40
CA LEU A 60 4.85 9.76 2.13
C LEU A 60 5.99 9.28 1.22
N ILE A 61 5.75 8.96 -0.05
CA ILE A 61 6.86 8.69 -1.00
C ILE A 61 7.73 9.93 -1.13
N ASP A 62 7.12 11.06 -1.46
CA ASP A 62 7.76 12.36 -1.63
C ASP A 62 8.43 12.82 -0.33
N LEU A 63 7.73 12.73 0.81
CA LEU A 63 8.29 13.08 2.11
C LEU A 63 9.52 12.22 2.44
N MET A 64 9.42 10.90 2.32
CA MET A 64 10.50 9.98 2.70
C MET A 64 11.70 10.13 1.77
N GLN A 65 11.47 10.35 0.47
CA GLN A 65 12.55 10.69 -0.47
C GLN A 65 13.26 11.98 -0.05
N SER A 66 12.51 13.05 0.22
CA SER A 66 13.08 14.38 0.52
C SER A 66 13.96 14.42 1.76
N ILE A 67 13.70 13.54 2.74
CA ILE A 67 14.46 13.43 3.99
C ILE A 67 15.49 12.29 3.96
N GLY A 68 15.71 11.64 2.81
CA GLY A 68 16.67 10.54 2.65
C GLY A 68 16.30 9.29 3.43
N ARG A 69 15.00 8.97 3.53
CA ARG A 69 14.44 7.82 4.25
C ARG A 69 13.51 6.94 3.41
N LEU A 70 13.46 7.12 2.09
CA LEU A 70 12.73 6.20 1.21
C LEU A 70 13.53 4.89 1.10
N PRO A 71 13.03 3.75 1.61
CA PRO A 71 13.78 2.50 1.55
C PRO A 71 13.98 2.05 0.10
N THR A 72 15.24 1.85 -0.31
CA THR A 72 15.58 1.51 -1.71
C THR A 72 16.58 0.34 -1.76
N TYR A 73 16.44 -0.55 -2.75
CA TYR A 73 17.29 -1.73 -2.98
C TYR A 73 17.52 -2.54 -1.70
N ASN A 74 16.44 -3.14 -1.16
CA ASN A 74 16.42 -3.82 0.13
C ASN A 74 17.01 -2.99 1.30
N MET A 75 16.70 -1.69 1.33
CA MET A 75 17.14 -0.74 2.38
C MET A 75 18.65 -0.43 2.37
N GLN A 76 19.37 -0.72 1.28
CA GLN A 76 20.79 -0.34 1.14
C GLN A 76 20.97 1.18 1.12
N GLN A 77 19.95 1.94 0.72
CA GLN A 77 19.96 3.39 0.73
C GLN A 77 18.57 3.99 0.99
N GLY A 78 18.56 5.30 1.25
CA GLY A 78 17.38 6.09 1.64
C GLY A 78 16.79 6.99 0.55
N VAL A 79 17.29 6.89 -0.67
CA VAL A 79 16.80 7.63 -1.85
C VAL A 79 16.66 6.69 -3.03
N PHE A 80 15.70 6.96 -3.91
CA PHE A 80 15.52 6.23 -5.16
C PHE A 80 15.60 7.22 -6.33
N ASP A 81 16.45 6.95 -7.32
CA ASP A 81 16.71 7.90 -8.41
C ASP A 81 15.48 8.10 -9.31
N GLU A 82 14.62 7.08 -9.44
CA GLU A 82 13.41 7.12 -10.25
C GLU A 82 12.13 7.33 -9.42
N TRP A 83 12.26 7.89 -8.21
CA TRP A 83 11.14 8.04 -7.28
C TRP A 83 9.97 8.86 -7.87
N GLU A 84 10.24 9.81 -8.78
CA GLU A 84 9.20 10.63 -9.42
C GLU A 84 8.18 9.76 -10.17
N ASN A 85 8.60 8.60 -10.71
CA ASN A 85 7.73 7.67 -11.41
C ASN A 85 6.71 6.99 -10.49
N ILE A 86 6.97 6.97 -9.17
CA ILE A 86 6.11 6.39 -8.14
C ILE A 86 5.61 7.44 -7.12
N SER A 87 5.84 8.72 -7.39
CA SER A 87 5.42 9.85 -6.55
C SER A 87 3.90 9.93 -6.39
N CYS A 88 3.46 10.66 -5.35
CA CYS A 88 2.03 10.86 -5.11
C CYS A 88 1.31 11.59 -6.26
N ASP A 89 1.99 12.51 -6.95
CA ASP A 89 1.47 13.22 -8.11
C ASP A 89 1.35 12.29 -9.32
N THR A 90 2.40 11.54 -9.67
CA THR A 90 2.35 10.56 -10.79
C THR A 90 1.26 9.51 -10.57
N TYR A 91 1.14 9.01 -9.33
CA TYR A 91 0.08 8.09 -8.93
C TYR A 91 -1.32 8.67 -9.15
N ARG A 92 -1.51 9.92 -8.73
CA ARG A 92 -2.78 10.62 -8.84
C ARG A 92 -3.15 10.91 -10.29
N ASP A 93 -2.21 11.41 -11.07
CA ASP A 93 -2.46 11.87 -12.43
C ASP A 93 -2.75 10.71 -13.38
N LYS A 94 -2.11 9.55 -13.18
CA LYS A 94 -2.22 8.43 -14.11
C LYS A 94 -3.32 7.42 -13.77
N TYR A 95 -3.54 7.14 -12.48
CA TYR A 95 -4.30 5.95 -12.08
C TYR A 95 -5.43 6.21 -11.08
N PHE A 96 -5.44 7.35 -10.39
CA PHE A 96 -6.44 7.64 -9.38
C PHE A 96 -7.82 7.93 -9.98
N LEU A 97 -8.84 7.24 -9.47
CA LEU A 97 -10.23 7.49 -9.85
C LEU A 97 -10.99 8.31 -8.81
N ARG A 98 -10.91 7.90 -7.54
CA ARG A 98 -11.67 8.54 -6.45
C ARG A 98 -11.15 8.16 -5.06
N PRO A 99 -11.42 8.98 -4.03
CA PRO A 99 -11.15 8.59 -2.65
C PRO A 99 -12.15 7.53 -2.17
N ARG A 100 -11.72 6.72 -1.18
CA ARG A 100 -12.57 5.80 -0.42
C ARG A 100 -12.42 6.11 1.06
N ALA A 101 -13.54 6.12 1.77
CA ALA A 101 -13.58 6.22 3.22
C ALA A 101 -13.92 4.87 3.85
N ASP A 102 -13.30 4.58 4.98
CA ASP A 102 -13.79 3.56 5.90
C ASP A 102 -15.05 4.06 6.63
N TYR A 103 -15.70 3.18 7.38
CA TYR A 103 -16.93 3.50 8.08
C TYR A 103 -16.77 4.74 8.99
N ALA A 104 -17.67 5.71 8.81
CA ALA A 104 -17.69 7.00 9.52
C ALA A 104 -16.41 7.86 9.41
N CYS A 105 -15.45 7.50 8.56
CA CYS A 105 -14.19 8.23 8.42
C CYS A 105 -14.33 9.46 7.52
N ILE A 106 -13.88 10.61 8.01
CA ILE A 106 -13.99 11.90 7.31
C ILE A 106 -12.77 12.24 6.45
N GLN A 107 -11.65 11.54 6.64
CA GLN A 107 -10.39 11.80 5.94
C GLN A 107 -10.28 11.09 4.58
N ARG A 108 -10.98 9.97 4.37
CA ARG A 108 -11.10 9.30 3.06
C ARG A 108 -9.75 9.04 2.35
N CYS A 109 -8.75 8.61 3.13
CA CYS A 109 -7.38 8.43 2.66
C CYS A 109 -7.23 7.27 1.66
N GLY A 110 -8.18 6.32 1.64
CA GLY A 110 -8.14 5.19 0.73
C GLY A 110 -8.21 5.62 -0.73
N ARG A 111 -7.51 4.90 -1.59
CA ARG A 111 -7.43 5.20 -3.02
C ARG A 111 -8.09 4.09 -3.81
N PHE A 112 -8.95 4.47 -4.75
CA PHE A 112 -9.49 3.56 -5.74
C PHE A 112 -8.87 3.93 -7.08
N VAL A 113 -8.21 2.96 -7.72
CA VAL A 113 -7.36 3.18 -8.89
C VAL A 113 -7.71 2.23 -10.02
N SER A 114 -7.28 2.58 -11.23
CA SER A 114 -7.44 1.74 -12.41
C SER A 114 -6.23 1.88 -13.34
N VAL A 115 -5.62 0.74 -13.67
CA VAL A 115 -4.74 0.59 -14.82
C VAL A 115 -5.61 0.07 -15.97
N ALA A 116 -5.95 0.94 -16.93
CA ALA A 116 -6.99 0.66 -17.92
C ALA A 116 -6.58 -0.33 -19.03
N THR A 117 -5.30 -0.37 -19.37
CA THR A 117 -4.73 -1.08 -20.53
C THR A 117 -3.37 -1.68 -20.20
N GLY A 118 -2.85 -2.50 -21.13
CA GLY A 118 -1.54 -3.14 -20.98
C GLY A 118 -1.57 -4.43 -20.16
N PRO A 119 -0.40 -5.04 -19.93
CA PRO A 119 -0.28 -6.34 -19.24
C PRO A 119 -0.69 -6.27 -17.76
N TYR A 120 -0.61 -5.08 -17.16
CA TYR A 120 -0.91 -4.82 -15.75
C TYR A 120 -2.33 -4.30 -15.50
N LYS A 121 -3.25 -4.54 -16.44
CA LYS A 121 -4.63 -4.07 -16.36
C LYS A 121 -5.32 -4.61 -15.11
N CYS A 122 -5.73 -3.70 -14.22
CA CYS A 122 -6.46 -4.03 -13.00
C CYS A 122 -7.23 -2.80 -12.49
N MET A 123 -8.20 -3.03 -11.61
CA MET A 123 -8.96 -1.97 -10.96
C MET A 123 -9.35 -2.40 -9.55
N GLY A 124 -9.19 -1.52 -8.58
CA GLY A 124 -9.45 -1.88 -7.20
C GLY A 124 -8.97 -0.86 -6.18
N LYS A 125 -8.74 -1.33 -4.95
CA LYS A 125 -8.03 -0.55 -3.95
C LYS A 125 -6.59 -0.36 -4.43
N GLY A 126 -6.14 0.89 -4.43
CA GLY A 126 -4.77 1.21 -4.79
C GLY A 126 -3.80 1.00 -3.61
N PRO A 127 -2.51 0.85 -3.91
CA PRO A 127 -1.48 0.70 -2.90
C PRO A 127 -1.40 1.93 -1.97
N GLU A 128 -1.19 1.65 -0.69
CA GLU A 128 -0.76 2.66 0.29
C GLU A 128 0.75 2.89 0.17
N TYR A 129 1.30 3.88 0.89
CA TYR A 129 2.74 4.18 0.92
C TYR A 129 3.61 2.95 1.14
N GLU A 130 3.30 2.14 2.14
CA GLU A 130 4.13 0.98 2.47
C GLU A 130 4.15 -0.05 1.34
N CYS A 131 3.06 -0.17 0.58
CA CYS A 131 2.98 -1.02 -0.59
C CYS A 131 3.83 -0.45 -1.74
N LEU A 132 3.74 0.86 -1.99
CA LEU A 132 4.54 1.55 -3.00
C LEU A 132 6.04 1.43 -2.70
N SER A 133 6.43 1.61 -1.44
CA SER A 133 7.83 1.43 -1.02
C SER A 133 8.27 -0.03 -1.13
N ALA A 134 7.48 -0.97 -0.61
CA ALA A 134 7.87 -2.39 -0.56
C ALA A 134 7.95 -3.05 -1.93
N LEU A 135 7.04 -2.73 -2.85
CA LEU A 135 6.95 -3.34 -4.18
C LEU A 135 7.62 -2.48 -5.26
N GLY A 136 7.90 -1.20 -4.96
CA GLY A 136 8.57 -0.25 -5.83
C GLY A 136 10.03 -0.06 -5.45
N SER A 137 10.34 1.03 -4.74
CA SER A 137 11.71 1.46 -4.46
C SER A 137 12.57 0.38 -3.79
N ARG A 138 12.03 -0.40 -2.86
CA ARG A 138 12.77 -1.49 -2.20
C ARG A 138 13.20 -2.59 -3.18
N CYS A 139 12.47 -2.79 -4.27
CA CYS A 139 12.80 -3.71 -5.34
C CYS A 139 13.49 -3.01 -6.53
N GLY A 140 13.77 -1.71 -6.44
CA GLY A 140 14.26 -0.92 -7.57
C GLY A 140 13.25 -0.74 -8.70
N ASN A 141 11.97 -1.04 -8.48
CA ASN A 141 10.92 -1.00 -9.50
C ASN A 141 10.29 0.39 -9.55
N SER A 142 10.41 1.07 -10.68
CA SER A 142 9.80 2.38 -10.96
C SER A 142 8.53 2.28 -11.83
N ASN A 143 8.14 1.08 -12.27
CA ASN A 143 6.96 0.85 -13.09
C ASN A 143 5.68 0.84 -12.22
N LEU A 144 5.06 2.00 -12.08
CA LEU A 144 3.89 2.17 -11.21
C LEU A 144 2.67 1.30 -11.59
N ALA A 145 2.47 1.00 -12.89
CA ALA A 145 1.41 0.09 -13.30
C ALA A 145 1.63 -1.33 -12.77
N SER A 146 2.87 -1.82 -12.85
CA SER A 146 3.25 -3.12 -12.28
C SER A 146 3.07 -3.15 -10.76
N ILE A 147 3.46 -2.08 -10.06
CA ILE A 147 3.32 -1.99 -8.59
C ILE A 147 1.85 -2.05 -8.17
N ILE A 148 0.97 -1.33 -8.87
CA ILE A 148 -0.48 -1.38 -8.64
C ILE A 148 -1.02 -2.80 -8.90
N TYR A 149 -0.53 -3.47 -9.93
CA TYR A 149 -0.94 -4.83 -10.26
C TYR A 149 -0.46 -5.87 -9.25
N ILE A 150 0.80 -5.80 -8.79
CA ILE A 150 1.32 -6.67 -7.73
C ILE A 150 0.57 -6.44 -6.43
N HIS A 151 0.23 -5.19 -6.10
CA HIS A 151 -0.64 -4.88 -4.97
C HIS A 151 -2.03 -5.52 -5.12
N HIS A 152 -2.64 -5.42 -6.31
CA HIS A 152 -3.91 -6.07 -6.59
C HIS A 152 -3.84 -7.58 -6.38
N LEU A 153 -2.77 -8.24 -6.84
CA LEU A 153 -2.55 -9.66 -6.59
C LEU A 153 -2.38 -9.97 -5.10
N CYS A 154 -1.69 -9.11 -4.34
CA CYS A 154 -1.59 -9.27 -2.89
C CYS A 154 -2.97 -9.22 -2.22
N ASP A 155 -3.82 -8.28 -2.61
CA ASP A 155 -5.19 -8.18 -2.09
C ASP A 155 -6.02 -9.43 -2.45
N GLU A 156 -5.99 -9.89 -3.71
CA GLU A 156 -6.74 -11.07 -4.19
C GLU A 156 -6.26 -12.37 -3.52
N TYR A 157 -4.96 -12.53 -3.30
CA TYR A 157 -4.39 -13.70 -2.63
C TYR A 157 -4.39 -13.60 -1.10
N GLY A 158 -4.77 -12.45 -0.53
CA GLY A 158 -4.74 -12.23 0.92
C GLY A 158 -3.33 -12.20 1.51
N MET A 159 -2.37 -11.69 0.74
CA MET A 159 -0.96 -11.58 1.10
C MET A 159 -0.62 -10.19 1.66
N ASP A 160 0.37 -10.16 2.55
CA ASP A 160 0.90 -8.92 3.10
C ASP A 160 1.88 -8.27 2.13
N SER A 161 1.47 -7.22 1.42
CA SER A 161 2.30 -6.53 0.41
C SER A 161 3.68 -6.10 0.92
N ILE A 162 3.79 -5.68 2.19
CA ILE A 162 5.07 -5.32 2.82
C ILE A 162 5.96 -6.55 2.92
N GLY A 163 5.41 -7.66 3.42
CA GLY A 163 6.11 -8.94 3.54
C GLY A 163 6.54 -9.47 2.18
N THR A 164 5.61 -9.46 1.21
CA THR A 164 5.86 -9.86 -0.18
C THR A 164 7.03 -9.07 -0.78
N GLY A 165 6.97 -7.73 -0.76
CA GLY A 165 8.04 -6.90 -1.27
C GLY A 165 9.36 -7.06 -0.52
N SER A 166 9.31 -7.33 0.79
CA SER A 166 10.52 -7.60 1.58
C SER A 166 11.23 -8.88 1.16
N VAL A 167 10.48 -9.95 0.89
CA VAL A 167 11.05 -11.23 0.46
C VAL A 167 11.59 -11.12 -0.96
N ILE A 168 10.89 -10.41 -1.86
CA ILE A 168 11.37 -10.15 -3.22
C ILE A 168 12.67 -9.35 -3.20
N ALA A 169 12.70 -8.23 -2.48
CA ALA A 169 13.90 -7.39 -2.38
C ALA A 169 15.09 -8.14 -1.76
N TRP A 170 14.83 -8.97 -0.73
CA TRP A 170 15.86 -9.85 -0.17
C TRP A 170 16.41 -10.84 -1.20
N ALA A 171 15.53 -11.46 -2.00
CA ALA A 171 15.92 -12.41 -3.03
C ALA A 171 16.73 -11.73 -4.15
N MET A 172 16.36 -10.52 -4.56
CA MET A 172 17.12 -9.69 -5.51
C MET A 172 18.53 -9.38 -4.99
N GLU A 173 18.67 -8.98 -3.71
CA GLU A 173 19.99 -8.75 -3.12
C GLU A 173 20.82 -10.04 -3.02
N CYS A 174 20.20 -11.17 -2.65
CA CYS A 174 20.89 -12.46 -2.66
C CYS A 174 21.36 -12.86 -4.05
N TYR A 175 20.59 -12.55 -5.10
CA TYR A 175 20.95 -12.81 -6.49
C TYR A 175 22.11 -11.91 -6.95
N GLU A 176 22.04 -10.60 -6.68
CA GLU A 176 23.11 -9.65 -6.94
C GLU A 176 24.44 -10.08 -6.30
N LYS A 177 24.37 -10.63 -5.08
CA LYS A 177 25.55 -11.13 -4.34
C LYS A 177 26.00 -12.53 -4.73
N GLY A 178 25.33 -13.18 -5.69
CA GLY A 178 25.63 -14.55 -6.13
C GLY A 178 25.34 -15.63 -5.09
N ILE A 179 24.53 -15.33 -4.06
CA ILE A 179 24.04 -16.29 -3.07
C ILE A 179 22.92 -17.14 -3.67
N LEU A 180 22.04 -16.50 -4.45
CA LEU A 180 21.08 -17.17 -5.32
C LEU A 180 21.59 -17.09 -6.76
N THR A 181 21.35 -18.15 -7.52
CA THR A 181 21.67 -18.23 -8.95
C THR A 181 20.42 -18.57 -9.76
N GLU A 182 20.47 -18.45 -11.09
CA GLU A 182 19.36 -18.85 -11.97
C GLU A 182 18.92 -20.31 -11.74
N LYS A 183 19.83 -21.16 -11.27
CA LYS A 183 19.52 -22.55 -10.92
C LYS A 183 18.56 -22.64 -9.71
N ASP A 184 18.69 -21.74 -8.75
CA ASP A 184 17.87 -21.71 -7.52
C ASP A 184 16.50 -21.06 -7.75
N THR A 185 16.39 -20.23 -8.78
CA THR A 185 15.20 -19.41 -9.11
C THR A 185 14.37 -19.99 -10.26
N GLY A 186 14.71 -21.18 -10.76
CA GLY A 186 14.00 -21.82 -11.88
C GLY A 186 14.24 -21.14 -13.23
N GLY A 187 15.40 -20.51 -13.40
CA GLY A 187 15.81 -19.82 -14.63
C GLY A 187 15.50 -18.32 -14.65
N LEU A 188 14.97 -17.76 -13.56
CA LEU A 188 14.64 -16.33 -13.46
C LEU A 188 15.83 -15.53 -12.92
N ALA A 189 16.20 -14.47 -13.62
CA ALA A 189 17.20 -13.54 -13.11
C ALA A 189 16.52 -12.51 -12.20
N PHE A 190 16.83 -12.52 -10.90
CA PHE A 190 16.24 -11.58 -9.94
C PHE A 190 17.00 -10.26 -9.92
N ASN A 191 17.03 -9.59 -11.07
CA ASN A 191 17.65 -8.28 -11.21
C ASN A 191 16.79 -7.20 -10.55
N TRP A 192 17.43 -6.17 -9.99
CA TRP A 192 16.72 -5.01 -9.50
C TRP A 192 15.93 -4.31 -10.61
N GLY A 193 14.73 -3.84 -10.27
CA GLY A 193 13.85 -3.13 -11.20
C GLY A 193 13.16 -4.01 -12.24
N ASP A 194 13.43 -5.31 -12.26
CA ASP A 194 12.64 -6.24 -13.06
C ASP A 194 11.21 -6.32 -12.50
N HIS A 195 10.25 -6.06 -13.36
CA HIS A 195 8.83 -5.90 -13.01
C HIS A 195 7.96 -7.02 -13.57
N GLU A 196 8.53 -7.99 -14.29
CA GLU A 196 7.87 -9.24 -14.71
C GLU A 196 7.96 -10.32 -13.62
#